data_AF-A0A143BWV2-F1
#
_entry.id   AF-A0A143BWV2-F1
#
_cell.length_a   1.000
_cell.length_b   1.000
_cell.length_c   1.000
_cell.angle_alpha   90.00
_cell.angle_beta   90.00
_cell.angle_gamma   90.00
#
_symmetry.space_group_name_H-M   'P 1'
#
loop_
_entity.id
_entity.type
_entity.pdbx_description
1 polymer ?
#
loop_
_entity_poly.entity_id
_entity_poly.type
_entity_poly.pdbx_seq_one_letter_code
_entity_poly.pdbx_strand_id
1 'polypeptide(L)'
;MRRRTLLLTGVAGGLTAAGPRPASYETTARPSPVVRETRVGPGTDAVAPYTTMREARPRQSMRFAEYRNAGPRAAVHAPENRPQLTRPHTRKTYVGDWRPCA
;
A
#
# COMPACT_ATOMS: atom_id res chain seq x y z
N MET A 1 -18.09 -11.70 4.28
CA MET A 1 -16.79 -10.97 4.22
C MET A 1 -17.06 -9.49 4.45
N ARG A 2 -16.54 -8.89 5.54
CA ARG A 2 -16.72 -7.45 5.80
C ARG A 2 -15.71 -6.64 4.99
N ARG A 3 -16.19 -5.93 3.98
CA ARG A 3 -15.39 -4.99 3.16
C ARG A 3 -15.03 -3.79 4.05
N ARG A 4 -13.75 -3.61 4.35
CA ARG A 4 -13.26 -2.48 5.15
C ARG A 4 -13.16 -1.25 4.25
N THR A 5 -13.97 -0.24 4.56
CA THR A 5 -13.90 1.09 3.95
C THR A 5 -12.95 1.95 4.78
N LEU A 6 -11.82 2.37 4.20
CA LEU A 6 -11.00 3.43 4.78
C LEU A 6 -11.53 4.77 4.26
N LEU A 7 -12.28 5.48 5.10
CA LEU A 7 -12.59 6.91 4.92
C LEU A 7 -11.46 7.70 5.57
N LEU A 8 -10.56 8.27 4.77
CA LEU A 8 -9.63 9.30 5.23
C LEU A 8 -10.09 10.63 4.64
N THR A 9 -10.59 11.51 5.49
CA THR A 9 -10.91 12.90 5.15
C THR A 9 -9.61 13.70 5.13
N GLY A 10 -9.26 14.32 3.99
CA GLY A 10 -8.08 15.17 3.85
C GLY A 10 -8.40 16.40 3.00
N VAL A 11 -8.15 17.59 3.56
CA VAL A 11 -8.23 18.91 2.92
C VAL A 11 -7.17 19.02 1.80
N ALA A 12 -7.52 19.73 0.73
CA ALA A 12 -6.75 20.06 -0.47
C ALA A 12 -5.23 19.82 -0.37
N GLY A 13 -4.77 18.75 -1.04
CA GLY A 13 -3.41 18.22 -1.01
C GLY A 13 -3.50 16.69 -0.96
N GLY A 14 -3.52 16.04 -2.13
CA GLY A 14 -3.88 14.62 -2.28
C GLY A 14 -3.20 13.68 -1.28
N LEU A 15 -3.98 12.78 -0.69
CA LEU A 15 -3.48 11.83 0.30
C LEU A 15 -2.59 10.79 -0.37
N THR A 16 -1.31 10.78 0.00
CA THR A 16 -0.40 9.68 -0.32
C THR A 16 -0.68 8.51 0.61
N ALA A 17 -0.83 7.30 0.06
CA ALA A 17 -0.78 6.08 0.85
C ALA A 17 0.66 5.90 1.35
N ALA A 18 0.86 6.05 2.66
CA ALA A 18 2.07 5.74 3.45
C ALA A 18 3.40 5.60 2.67
N GLY A 19 4.32 6.54 2.86
CA GLY A 19 5.71 6.36 2.42
C GLY A 19 6.54 5.51 3.41
N PRO A 20 7.71 4.99 2.99
CA PRO A 20 8.59 4.22 3.86
C PRO A 20 9.32 5.13 4.88
N ARG A 21 9.11 4.91 6.19
CA ARG A 21 9.94 5.48 7.28
C ARG A 21 10.84 4.40 7.88
N PRO A 22 12.11 4.25 7.47
CA PRO A 22 13.06 3.43 8.22
C PRO A 22 13.37 4.07 9.57
N ALA A 23 13.53 3.25 10.61
CA ALA A 23 14.06 3.73 11.89
C ALA A 23 15.48 4.29 11.69
N SER A 24 15.84 5.39 12.36
CA SER A 24 17.08 6.13 12.08
C SER A 24 18.38 5.30 12.18
N TYR A 25 18.37 4.15 12.86
CA TYR A 25 19.52 3.26 13.03
C TYR A 25 19.57 2.08 12.06
N GLU A 26 18.49 1.78 11.34
CA GLU A 26 18.42 0.65 10.42
C GLU A 26 18.37 1.20 8.99
N THR A 27 19.39 0.88 8.21
CA THR A 27 19.57 1.43 6.86
C THR A 27 19.29 0.43 5.74
N THR A 28 19.12 -0.85 6.09
CA THR A 28 18.88 -1.97 5.19
C THR A 28 17.41 -2.32 5.00
N ALA A 29 16.51 -1.69 5.74
CA ALA A 29 15.09 -1.98 5.74
C ALA A 29 14.51 -1.65 4.38
N ARG A 30 13.84 -2.66 3.82
CA ARG A 30 13.02 -2.52 2.63
C ARG A 30 11.58 -2.86 2.99
N PRO A 31 10.78 -1.88 3.45
CA PRO A 31 9.37 -2.08 3.73
C PRO A 31 8.64 -2.75 2.57
N SER A 32 7.67 -3.60 2.91
CA SER A 32 6.87 -4.36 1.96
C SER A 32 5.36 -4.21 2.18
N PRO A 33 4.82 -2.98 2.22
CA PRO A 33 3.39 -2.80 2.42
C PRO A 33 2.59 -3.24 1.17
N VAL A 34 1.51 -3.97 1.41
CA VAL A 34 0.58 -4.43 0.38
C VAL A 34 -0.82 -3.92 0.68
N VAL A 35 -1.39 -3.14 -0.24
CA VAL A 35 -2.80 -2.71 -0.15
C VAL A 35 -3.65 -3.70 -0.93
N ARG A 36 -4.50 -4.46 -0.25
CA ARG A 36 -5.29 -5.51 -0.88
C ARG A 36 -6.77 -5.41 -0.54
N GLU A 37 -7.60 -5.80 -1.50
CA GLU A 37 -9.07 -5.92 -1.35
C GLU A 37 -9.71 -4.66 -0.74
N THR A 38 -9.13 -3.49 -1.03
CA THR A 38 -9.49 -2.23 -0.42
C THR A 38 -10.21 -1.34 -1.43
N ARG A 39 -11.22 -0.59 -0.97
CA ARG A 39 -11.85 0.44 -1.79
C ARG A 39 -11.03 1.72 -1.74
N VAL A 40 -10.44 2.12 -2.86
CA VAL A 40 -9.63 3.33 -3.00
C VAL A 40 -10.51 4.49 -3.46
N GLY A 41 -10.69 5.47 -2.57
CA GLY A 41 -11.54 6.63 -2.79
C GLY A 41 -10.89 7.71 -3.67
N PRO A 42 -11.64 8.74 -4.07
CA PRO A 42 -11.20 9.76 -5.02
C PRO A 42 -10.03 10.63 -4.55
N GLY A 43 -9.77 10.69 -3.23
CA GLY A 43 -8.69 11.50 -2.64
C GLY A 43 -7.28 10.91 -2.77
N THR A 44 -7.14 9.72 -3.34
CA THR A 44 -5.84 9.11 -3.66
C THR A 44 -5.42 9.47 -5.08
N ASP A 45 -4.16 9.81 -5.27
CA ASP A 45 -3.58 9.98 -6.61
C ASP A 45 -3.62 8.65 -7.38
N ALA A 46 -4.29 8.61 -8.53
CA ALA A 46 -4.43 7.39 -9.34
C ALA A 46 -3.13 6.97 -10.06
N VAL A 47 -2.23 7.92 -10.30
CA VAL A 47 -1.01 7.76 -11.08
C VAL A 47 0.18 7.52 -10.17
N ALA A 48 0.30 8.26 -9.06
CA ALA A 48 1.42 8.18 -8.12
C ALA A 48 0.95 8.15 -6.65
N PRO A 49 0.24 7.09 -6.21
CA PRO A 49 -0.33 7.02 -4.85
C PRO A 49 0.69 6.93 -3.72
N TYR A 50 1.95 6.61 -4.04
CA TYR A 50 3.04 6.40 -3.09
C TYR A 50 4.10 7.49 -3.23
N THR A 51 4.59 8.00 -2.11
CA THR A 51 5.62 9.05 -2.08
C THR A 51 6.97 8.53 -1.61
N THR A 52 8.03 9.16 -2.10
CA THR A 52 9.39 9.00 -1.58
C THR A 52 9.53 9.90 -0.36
N MET A 53 9.78 9.31 0.81
CA MET A 53 9.96 10.09 2.05
C MET A 53 11.38 10.61 2.25
N ARG A 54 12.36 9.99 1.59
CA ARG A 54 13.77 10.40 1.64
C ARG A 54 14.41 10.07 0.29
N GLU A 55 15.10 11.05 -0.29
CA GLU A 55 15.70 10.92 -1.62
C GLU A 55 16.62 9.70 -1.77
N ALA A 56 17.49 9.46 -0.78
CA ALA A 56 18.39 8.30 -0.74
C ALA A 56 17.66 6.93 -0.68
N ARG A 57 16.34 6.92 -0.49
CA ARG A 57 15.50 5.73 -0.39
C ARG A 57 14.23 5.91 -1.22
N PRO A 58 14.36 5.94 -2.57
CA PRO A 58 13.22 6.12 -3.45
C PRO A 58 12.22 4.99 -3.24
N ARG A 59 10.92 5.30 -3.29
CA ARG A 59 9.87 4.28 -3.09
C ARG A 59 10.00 3.07 -4.02
N GLN A 60 10.59 3.26 -5.21
CA GLN A 60 10.83 2.22 -6.21
C GLN A 60 11.81 1.14 -5.73
N SER A 61 12.67 1.46 -4.76
CA SER A 61 13.56 0.49 -4.11
C SER A 61 12.86 -0.34 -3.01
N MET A 62 11.60 -0.01 -2.70
CA MET A 62 10.78 -0.70 -1.70
C MET A 62 9.79 -1.66 -2.35
N ARG A 63 9.18 -2.53 -1.56
CA ARG A 63 8.32 -3.63 -2.05
C ARG A 63 6.84 -3.29 -1.93
N PHE A 64 6.45 -2.11 -2.43
CA PHE A 64 5.04 -1.71 -2.50
C PHE A 64 4.30 -2.55 -3.53
N ALA A 65 3.10 -3.03 -3.19
CA ALA A 65 2.22 -3.67 -4.15
C ALA A 65 0.74 -3.53 -3.81
N GLU A 66 -0.12 -3.71 -4.82
CA GLU A 66 -1.56 -3.72 -4.69
C GLU A 66 -2.17 -5.05 -5.16
N TYR A 67 -3.36 -5.39 -4.64
CA TYR A 67 -4.07 -6.60 -5.06
C TYR A 67 -5.59 -6.47 -4.95
N ARG A 68 -6.29 -6.60 -6.09
CA ARG A 68 -7.77 -6.61 -6.18
C ARG A 68 -8.44 -5.44 -5.44
N ASN A 69 -7.83 -4.26 -5.52
CA ASN A 69 -8.44 -3.03 -5.02
C ASN A 69 -9.62 -2.61 -5.93
N ALA A 70 -10.56 -1.85 -5.38
CA ALA A 70 -11.76 -1.41 -6.09
C ALA A 70 -12.02 0.09 -5.89
N GLY A 71 -12.90 0.68 -6.69
CA GLY A 71 -13.27 2.10 -6.57
C GLY A 71 -12.58 3.01 -7.59
N PRO A 72 -12.93 4.30 -7.58
CA PRO A 72 -12.60 5.23 -8.67
C PRO A 72 -11.09 5.43 -8.87
N ARG A 73 -10.27 5.22 -7.84
CA ARG A 73 -8.81 5.35 -7.90
C ARG A 73 -8.09 4.00 -7.85
N ALA A 74 -8.79 2.89 -8.07
CA ALA A 74 -8.17 1.57 -8.15
C ALA A 74 -7.70 1.21 -9.58
N ALA A 75 -8.13 1.95 -10.61
CA ALA A 75 -7.66 1.73 -11.97
C ALA A 75 -6.16 1.99 -12.09
N VAL A 76 -5.46 1.06 -12.72
CA VAL A 76 -3.99 1.08 -12.87
C VAL A 76 -3.64 1.66 -14.23
N HIS A 77 -3.42 2.98 -14.27
CA HIS A 77 -3.01 3.68 -15.50
C HIS A 77 -1.49 3.82 -15.64
N ALA A 78 -0.75 3.72 -14.53
CA ALA A 78 0.71 3.78 -14.48
C ALA A 78 1.25 2.57 -13.69
N PRO A 79 1.42 1.41 -14.34
CA PRO A 79 1.79 0.16 -13.66
C PRO A 79 3.15 0.24 -12.95
N GLU A 80 4.09 1.03 -13.46
CA GLU A 80 5.40 1.30 -12.85
C GLU A 80 5.28 1.99 -11.48
N ASN A 81 4.23 2.78 -11.31
CA ASN A 81 3.93 3.48 -10.07
C ASN A 81 3.02 2.70 -9.13
N ARG A 82 2.37 1.65 -9.64
CA ARG A 82 1.37 0.85 -8.91
C ARG A 82 1.56 -0.65 -9.15
N PRO A 83 2.67 -1.23 -8.67
CA PRO A 83 2.96 -2.65 -8.85
C PRO A 83 1.80 -3.50 -8.35
N GLN A 84 1.40 -4.50 -9.14
CA GLN A 84 0.34 -5.45 -8.77
C GLN A 84 0.94 -6.77 -8.32
N LEU A 85 0.34 -7.39 -7.32
CA LEU A 85 0.64 -8.78 -6.99
C LEU A 85 0.04 -9.72 -8.02
N THR A 86 0.85 -10.66 -8.48
CA THR A 86 0.43 -11.74 -9.38
C THR A 86 -0.21 -12.91 -8.63
N ARG A 87 0.04 -13.02 -7.31
CA ARG A 87 -0.51 -14.07 -6.45
C ARG A 87 -1.01 -13.50 -5.13
N PRO A 88 -2.11 -14.04 -4.57
CA PRO A 88 -2.63 -13.56 -3.30
C PRO A 88 -1.67 -13.88 -2.15
N HIS A 89 -1.45 -12.88 -1.31
CA HIS A 89 -0.94 -13.10 0.04
C HIS A 89 -2.08 -13.59 0.94
N THR A 90 -1.93 -14.75 1.57
CA THR A 90 -2.96 -15.31 2.46
C THR A 90 -2.60 -15.13 3.93
N ARG A 91 -3.59 -15.11 4.83
CA ARG A 91 -3.31 -15.09 6.28
C ARG A 91 -2.39 -16.23 6.68
N LYS A 92 -2.67 -17.45 6.19
CA LYS A 92 -1.87 -18.65 6.47
C LYS A 92 -0.40 -18.47 6.09
N THR A 93 -0.12 -17.83 4.95
CA THR A 93 1.27 -17.58 4.50
C THR A 93 2.06 -16.67 5.45
N TYR A 94 1.41 -15.67 6.06
CA TYR A 94 2.11 -14.64 6.85
C TYR A 94 2.06 -14.86 8.35
N VAL A 95 1.01 -15.54 8.81
CA VAL A 95 0.65 -15.61 10.23
C VAL A 95 0.53 -17.08 10.68
N GLY A 96 0.69 -18.03 9.76
CA GLY A 96 0.61 -19.46 10.04
C GLY A 96 -0.73 -19.85 10.67
N ASP A 97 -0.64 -20.72 11.66
CA ASP A 97 -1.79 -21.23 12.42
C ASP A 97 -2.15 -20.36 13.62
N TRP A 98 -1.50 -19.19 13.79
CA TRP A 98 -1.77 -18.29 14.90
C TRP A 98 -3.24 -17.83 14.90
N ARG A 99 -3.84 -17.89 16.09
CA ARG A 99 -5.22 -17.51 16.36
C ARG A 99 -5.20 -16.31 17.33
N PRO A 100 -5.51 -15.08 16.86
CA PRO A 100 -5.43 -13.87 17.68
C PRO A 100 -6.42 -13.83 18.86
N CYS A 101 -7.41 -14.72 18.88
CA CYS A 101 -8.49 -14.75 19.86
C CYS A 101 -8.80 -16.20 20.27
N ALA A 102 -7.78 -17.01 20.55
CA ALA A 102 -8.01 -18.21 21.33
C ALA A 102 -8.55 -17.82 22.72
#